data_AF-A0AAE3VG40-F1
#
_entry.id   AF-A0AAE3VG40-F1
#
_cell.length_a   1.000
_cell.length_b   1.000
_cell.length_c   1.000
_cell.angle_alpha   90.00
_cell.angle_beta   90.00
_cell.angle_gamma   90.00
#
_symmetry.space_group_name_H-M   'P 1'
#
loop_
_entity.id
_entity.type
_entity.pdbx_description
1 polymer ?
#
loop_
_entity_poly.entity_id
_entity_poly.type
_entity_poly.pdbx_seq_one_letter_code
_entity_poly.pdbx_strand_id
1 'polypeptide(L)'
;MKISTASLKICVAVCVLGCLTQSAPAQNADAGIAMKDLRVLLKDGDTPPHLASEWLASASQDDRSKLQDLIRNNPEEAKAFLKQKLDERKEQRQAAQKAIFQAAQAVRQCKNDADKPALQATLRELLADDFRRTSDDIAVRIRSQEQNLDQARQEYKQRVDNAEQMINERMEKMLVPKANGAGKGPRKDIKGQNKGQKGGAKGQNKDGAKGQRKGGKQQKAADAPAVPAADDELAD
;
A
#
# COMPACT_ATOMS: atom_id res chain seq x y z
N MET A 1 -61.90 -34.82 -26.00
CA MET A 1 -61.12 -36.08 -26.02
C MET A 1 -59.88 -35.89 -26.89
N LYS A 2 -58.74 -36.39 -26.40
CA LYS A 2 -57.41 -36.59 -27.05
C LYS A 2 -56.42 -35.41 -27.07
N ILE A 3 -55.50 -35.52 -26.11
CA ILE A 3 -54.13 -34.99 -26.03
C ILE A 3 -53.23 -35.79 -26.98
N SER A 4 -52.23 -35.13 -27.59
CA SER A 4 -50.82 -35.60 -27.81
C SER A 4 -50.21 -34.95 -29.05
N THR A 5 -49.27 -34.00 -28.94
CA THR A 5 -47.81 -34.07 -28.63
C THR A 5 -46.94 -34.09 -29.89
N ALA A 6 -45.76 -33.47 -29.75
CA ALA A 6 -44.56 -33.55 -30.59
C ALA A 6 -44.57 -32.74 -31.91
N SER A 7 -43.58 -31.91 -32.26
CA SER A 7 -42.27 -31.62 -31.66
C SER A 7 -41.74 -30.29 -32.20
N LEU A 8 -41.32 -29.43 -31.27
CA LEU A 8 -40.51 -28.24 -31.48
C LEU A 8 -39.14 -28.66 -32.05
N LYS A 9 -38.77 -28.20 -33.25
CA LYS A 9 -37.39 -28.17 -33.73
C LYS A 9 -36.99 -26.72 -33.95
N ILE A 10 -36.67 -26.03 -32.86
CA ILE A 10 -35.95 -24.76 -32.93
C ILE A 10 -34.48 -25.11 -33.09
N CYS A 11 -33.99 -25.02 -34.31
CA CYS A 11 -32.56 -24.99 -34.60
C CYS A 11 -31.98 -23.72 -33.94
N VAL A 12 -31.39 -23.88 -32.76
CA VAL A 12 -30.46 -22.89 -32.21
C VAL A 12 -29.19 -22.97 -33.05
N ALA A 13 -29.14 -22.17 -34.11
CA ALA A 13 -27.90 -21.82 -34.75
C ALA A 13 -27.12 -20.93 -33.78
N VAL A 14 -26.27 -21.55 -32.95
CA VAL A 14 -25.20 -20.85 -32.25
C VAL A 14 -24.22 -20.39 -33.33
N CYS A 15 -24.44 -19.19 -33.86
CA CYS A 15 -23.45 -18.48 -34.65
C CYS A 15 -22.29 -18.13 -33.72
N VAL A 16 -21.36 -19.07 -33.61
CA VAL A 16 -19.96 -18.82 -33.25
C VAL A 16 -19.32 -18.03 -34.40
N LEU A 17 -19.64 -16.74 -34.47
CA LEU A 17 -18.82 -15.71 -35.10
C LEU A 17 -18.25 -14.90 -33.91
N GLY A 18 -17.00 -15.05 -33.48
CA GLY A 18 -15.83 -15.26 -34.34
C GLY A 18 -15.35 -13.96 -34.99
N CYS A 19 -15.71 -12.80 -34.43
CA CYS A 19 -14.88 -11.61 -34.47
C CYS A 19 -14.23 -11.53 -33.07
N LEU A 20 -13.02 -12.03 -32.81
CA LEU A 20 -11.77 -11.45 -33.30
C LEU A 20 -11.83 -9.91 -33.40
N THR A 21 -12.49 -9.25 -32.44
CA THR A 21 -11.86 -8.06 -31.87
C THR A 21 -10.62 -8.56 -31.17
N GLN A 22 -9.52 -8.47 -31.90
CA GLN A 22 -8.18 -8.36 -31.35
C GLN A 22 -8.30 -7.41 -30.15
N SER A 23 -8.39 -7.99 -28.95
CA SER A 23 -8.10 -7.26 -27.74
C SER A 23 -6.66 -6.86 -27.95
N ALA A 24 -6.47 -5.62 -28.43
CA ALA A 24 -5.21 -4.94 -28.30
C ALA A 24 -4.70 -5.28 -26.91
N PRO A 25 -3.44 -5.71 -26.75
CA PRO A 25 -2.90 -5.77 -25.40
C PRO A 25 -3.16 -4.38 -24.86
N ALA A 26 -3.91 -4.27 -23.78
CA ALA A 26 -3.89 -3.08 -22.98
C ALA A 26 -2.46 -3.00 -22.47
N GLN A 27 -1.57 -2.50 -23.32
CA GLN A 27 -0.40 -1.74 -22.96
C GLN A 27 -0.94 -0.47 -22.30
N ASN A 28 -1.62 -0.64 -21.16
CA ASN A 28 -1.31 0.21 -20.05
C ASN A 28 0.17 -0.06 -19.85
N ALA A 29 1.01 0.77 -20.45
CA ALA A 29 2.31 1.07 -19.89
C ALA A 29 1.99 1.59 -18.49
N ASP A 30 1.73 0.65 -17.58
CA ASP A 30 1.65 0.86 -16.16
C ASP A 30 3.10 1.23 -15.83
N ALA A 31 3.39 2.51 -15.96
CA ALA A 31 4.44 3.16 -15.19
C ALA A 31 3.98 3.11 -13.72
N GLY A 32 3.80 1.88 -13.23
CA GLY A 32 3.36 1.58 -11.90
C GLY A 32 4.43 2.14 -10.99
N ILE A 33 4.03 3.08 -10.15
CA ILE A 33 4.91 3.62 -9.14
C ILE A 33 5.39 2.43 -8.31
N ALA A 34 6.69 2.14 -8.39
CA ALA A 34 7.20 0.90 -7.83
C ALA A 34 7.06 0.93 -6.31
N MET A 35 6.71 -0.21 -5.70
CA MET A 35 6.56 -0.33 -4.25
C MET A 35 7.82 0.11 -3.48
N LYS A 36 8.99 0.01 -4.09
CA LYS A 36 10.26 0.53 -3.56
C LYS A 36 10.24 2.06 -3.41
N ASP A 37 9.67 2.77 -4.37
CA ASP A 37 9.64 4.23 -4.40
C ASP A 37 8.62 4.74 -3.38
N LEU A 38 7.46 4.08 -3.28
CA LEU A 38 6.48 4.32 -2.20
C LEU A 38 7.06 4.02 -0.83
N ARG A 39 7.82 2.92 -0.67
CA ARG A 39 8.44 2.58 0.61
C ARG A 39 9.49 3.60 1.02
N VAL A 40 10.25 4.15 0.07
CA VAL A 40 11.22 5.23 0.32
C VAL A 40 10.51 6.52 0.69
N LEU A 41 9.44 6.85 -0.04
CA LEU A 41 8.61 8.03 0.21
C LEU A 41 7.91 7.98 1.57
N LEU A 42 7.54 6.80 2.06
CA LEU A 42 6.74 6.63 3.28
C LEU A 42 7.54 6.14 4.49
N LYS A 43 8.88 6.24 4.47
CA LYS A 43 9.76 5.77 5.56
C LYS A 43 9.46 6.42 6.91
N ASP A 44 8.91 7.64 6.91
CA ASP A 44 8.71 8.44 8.12
C ASP A 44 7.45 8.06 8.92
N GLY A 45 6.72 7.02 8.51
CA GLY A 45 5.73 6.33 9.34
C GLY A 45 4.31 6.92 9.35
N ASP A 46 4.10 8.08 8.75
CA ASP A 46 2.80 8.78 8.75
C ASP A 46 1.73 8.10 7.90
N THR A 47 2.10 7.27 6.93
CA THR A 47 1.17 6.60 6.02
C THR A 47 1.65 5.19 5.69
N PRO A 48 0.88 4.15 6.06
CA PRO A 48 1.22 2.77 5.72
C PRO A 48 1.32 2.56 4.20
N PRO A 49 2.39 1.90 3.69
CA PRO A 49 2.58 1.68 2.26
C PRO A 49 1.44 0.91 1.57
N HIS A 50 0.72 0.06 2.31
CA HIS A 50 -0.41 -0.68 1.75
C HIS A 50 -1.61 0.24 1.41
N LEU A 51 -1.85 1.28 2.20
CA LEU A 51 -2.92 2.26 1.91
C LEU A 51 -2.61 3.07 0.65
N ALA A 52 -1.33 3.42 0.47
CA ALA A 52 -0.86 4.08 -0.75
C ALA A 52 -1.04 3.18 -1.98
N SER A 53 -0.69 1.90 -1.87
CA SER A 53 -0.89 0.94 -2.97
C SER A 53 -2.37 0.72 -3.29
N GLU A 54 -3.23 0.66 -2.26
CA GLU A 54 -4.68 0.51 -2.45
C GLU A 54 -5.32 1.74 -3.08
N TRP A 55 -4.85 2.95 -2.75
CA TRP A 55 -5.29 4.16 -3.43
C TRP A 55 -4.80 4.19 -4.87
N LEU A 56 -3.52 3.88 -5.11
CA LEU A 56 -2.97 3.86 -6.47
C LEU A 56 -3.73 2.93 -7.40
N ALA A 57 -4.11 1.75 -6.91
CA ALA A 57 -4.80 0.77 -7.71
C ALA A 57 -6.21 1.24 -8.16
N SER A 58 -6.82 2.22 -7.49
CA SER A 58 -8.08 2.87 -7.91
C SER A 58 -7.92 4.31 -8.40
N ALA A 59 -6.74 4.92 -8.28
CA ALA A 59 -6.47 6.30 -8.70
C ALA A 59 -6.55 6.45 -10.22
N SER A 60 -6.94 7.64 -10.69
CA SER A 60 -6.96 8.00 -12.11
C SER A 60 -5.55 8.03 -12.70
N GLN A 61 -5.44 7.90 -14.02
CA GLN A 61 -4.15 8.00 -14.71
C GLN A 61 -3.49 9.37 -14.49
N ASP A 62 -4.27 10.44 -14.41
CA ASP A 62 -3.76 11.79 -14.14
C ASP A 62 -3.16 11.91 -12.74
N ASP A 63 -3.86 11.40 -11.72
CA ASP A 63 -3.37 11.40 -10.33
C ASP A 63 -2.12 10.52 -10.19
N ARG A 64 -2.05 9.38 -10.88
CA ARG A 64 -0.86 8.52 -10.92
C ARG A 64 0.34 9.23 -11.57
N SER A 65 0.12 9.86 -12.73
CA SER A 65 1.17 10.56 -13.47
C SER A 65 1.69 11.75 -12.66
N LYS A 66 0.78 12.53 -12.05
CA LYS A 66 1.14 13.62 -11.15
C LYS A 66 1.97 13.14 -9.97
N LEU A 67 1.57 12.05 -9.31
CA LEU A 67 2.36 11.50 -8.20
C LEU A 67 3.75 11.02 -8.69
N GLN A 68 3.83 10.40 -9.86
CA GLN A 68 5.11 9.96 -10.42
C GLN A 68 6.06 11.14 -10.70
N ASP A 69 5.54 12.23 -11.26
CA ASP A 69 6.32 13.46 -11.50
C ASP A 69 6.77 14.10 -10.18
N LEU A 70 5.90 14.15 -9.18
CA LEU A 70 6.24 14.66 -7.85
C LEU A 70 7.30 13.79 -7.18
N ILE A 71 7.23 12.46 -7.28
CA ILE A 71 8.26 11.56 -6.71
C ILE A 71 9.64 11.87 -7.31
N ARG A 72 9.70 12.19 -8.61
CA ARG A 72 10.95 12.50 -9.31
C ARG A 72 11.50 13.87 -8.97
N ASN A 73 10.64 14.88 -8.88
CA ASN A 73 11.04 16.29 -8.84
C ASN A 73 10.96 16.89 -7.43
N ASN A 74 10.00 16.46 -6.62
CA ASN A 74 9.76 17.00 -5.28
C ASN A 74 9.11 15.95 -4.33
N PRO A 75 9.91 15.11 -3.66
CA PRO A 75 9.39 14.00 -2.86
C PRO A 75 8.57 14.46 -1.64
N GLU A 76 8.83 15.64 -1.08
CA GLU A 76 8.02 16.15 0.05
C GLU A 76 6.61 16.54 -0.41
N GLU A 77 6.49 17.15 -1.59
CA GLU A 77 5.18 17.42 -2.20
C GLU A 77 4.46 16.13 -2.62
N ALA A 78 5.20 15.10 -3.05
CA ALA A 78 4.62 13.78 -3.32
C ALA A 78 4.01 13.15 -2.05
N LYS A 79 4.69 13.24 -0.90
CA LYS A 79 4.15 12.79 0.40
C LYS A 79 2.87 13.56 0.74
N ALA A 80 2.90 14.88 0.63
CA ALA A 80 1.75 15.73 0.96
C ALA A 80 0.55 15.45 0.03
N PHE A 81 0.78 15.30 -1.27
CA PHE A 81 -0.24 14.96 -2.25
C PHE A 81 -0.89 13.60 -1.95
N LEU A 82 -0.07 12.58 -1.69
CA LEU A 82 -0.57 11.25 -1.34
C LEU A 82 -1.38 11.26 -0.04
N LYS A 83 -0.90 11.97 0.99
CA LYS A 83 -1.60 12.12 2.26
C LYS A 83 -2.96 12.79 2.06
N GLN A 84 -2.99 13.90 1.33
CA GLN A 84 -4.22 14.60 0.97
C GLN A 84 -5.22 13.65 0.29
N LYS A 85 -4.80 12.86 -0.69
CA LYS A 85 -5.67 11.92 -1.41
C LYS A 85 -6.23 10.81 -0.52
N LEU A 86 -5.44 10.33 0.44
CA LEU A 86 -5.89 9.35 1.41
C LEU A 86 -6.89 9.95 2.41
N ASP A 87 -6.64 11.17 2.87
CA ASP A 87 -7.55 11.90 3.75
C ASP A 87 -8.88 12.21 3.04
N GLU A 88 -8.85 12.67 1.79
CA GLU A 88 -10.05 12.87 0.95
C GLU A 88 -10.88 11.59 0.85
N ARG A 89 -10.24 10.44 0.59
CA ARG A 89 -10.94 9.14 0.50
C ARG A 89 -11.55 8.74 1.85
N LYS A 90 -10.84 8.99 2.95
CA LYS A 90 -11.32 8.70 4.31
C LYS A 90 -12.54 9.56 4.65
N GLU A 91 -12.48 10.86 4.38
CA GLU A 91 -13.58 11.80 4.59
C GLU A 91 -14.80 11.43 3.75
N GLN A 92 -14.62 11.05 2.48
CA GLN A 92 -15.71 10.59 1.61
C GLN A 92 -16.41 9.34 2.17
N ARG A 93 -15.64 8.36 2.69
CA ARG A 93 -16.21 7.17 3.34
C ARG A 93 -17.00 7.53 4.60
N GLN A 94 -16.45 8.41 5.44
CA GLN A 94 -17.14 8.86 6.66
C GLN A 94 -18.43 9.62 6.34
N ALA A 95 -18.40 10.50 5.33
CA ALA A 95 -19.57 11.24 4.88
C ALA A 95 -20.66 10.30 4.35
N ALA A 96 -20.29 9.29 3.55
CA ALA A 96 -21.22 8.28 3.05
C ALA A 96 -21.87 7.48 4.19
N GLN A 97 -21.09 6.99 5.15
CA GLN A 97 -21.60 6.28 6.32
C GLN A 97 -22.53 7.15 7.16
N LYS A 98 -22.18 8.42 7.36
CA LYS A 98 -23.03 9.38 8.07
C LYS A 98 -24.36 9.58 7.35
N ALA A 99 -24.35 9.70 6.02
CA ALA A 99 -25.57 9.83 5.21
C ALA A 99 -26.47 8.59 5.34
N ILE A 100 -25.89 7.38 5.31
CA ILE A 100 -26.63 6.13 5.54
C ILE A 100 -27.28 6.11 6.91
N PHE A 101 -26.55 6.48 7.96
CA PHE A 101 -27.08 6.51 9.31
C PHE A 101 -28.22 7.53 9.46
N GLN A 102 -28.05 8.72 8.88
CA GLN A 102 -29.09 9.75 8.87
C GLN A 102 -30.34 9.31 8.10
N ALA A 103 -30.18 8.67 6.95
CA ALA A 103 -31.30 8.12 6.17
C ALA A 103 -32.02 7.01 6.94
N ALA A 104 -31.29 6.12 7.62
CA ALA A 104 -31.86 5.09 8.47
C ALA A 104 -32.64 5.68 9.65
N GLN A 105 -32.10 6.72 10.27
CA GLN A 105 -32.78 7.45 11.34
C GLN A 105 -34.07 8.12 10.84
N ALA A 106 -34.04 8.75 9.66
CA ALA A 106 -35.22 9.36 9.04
C ALA A 106 -36.33 8.33 8.80
N VAL A 107 -36.00 7.14 8.28
CA VAL A 107 -36.96 6.04 8.10
C VAL A 107 -37.56 5.60 9.45
N ARG A 108 -36.74 5.47 10.50
CA ARG A 108 -37.20 5.05 11.84
C ARG A 108 -38.12 6.08 12.51
N GLN A 109 -37.85 7.36 12.29
CA GLN A 109 -38.59 8.47 12.91
C GLN A 109 -39.82 8.91 12.10
N CYS A 110 -39.94 8.45 10.85
CA CYS A 110 -41.07 8.78 9.99
C CYS A 110 -42.37 8.20 10.55
N LYS A 111 -43.32 9.08 10.88
CA LYS A 111 -44.67 8.73 11.36
C LYS A 111 -45.70 8.65 10.23
N ASN A 112 -45.37 9.18 9.05
CA ASN A 112 -46.26 9.20 7.90
C ASN A 112 -46.02 7.98 7.02
N ASP A 113 -47.01 7.09 6.94
CA ASP A 113 -46.92 5.88 6.13
C ASP A 113 -46.85 6.16 4.62
N ALA A 114 -47.26 7.35 4.16
CA ALA A 114 -47.13 7.76 2.76
C ALA A 114 -45.69 8.16 2.37
N ASP A 115 -44.92 8.75 3.30
CA ASP A 115 -43.55 9.24 3.04
C ASP A 115 -42.48 8.17 3.31
N LYS A 116 -42.82 7.19 4.16
CA LYS A 116 -41.92 6.11 4.57
C LYS A 116 -41.34 5.30 3.39
N PRO A 117 -42.10 4.95 2.33
CA PRO A 117 -41.55 4.25 1.17
C PRO A 117 -40.48 5.07 0.43
N ALA A 118 -40.65 6.39 0.32
CA ALA A 118 -39.67 7.26 -0.34
C ALA A 118 -38.35 7.30 0.46
N LEU A 119 -38.43 7.43 1.78
CA LEU A 119 -37.25 7.39 2.66
C LEU A 119 -36.55 6.03 2.63
N GLN A 120 -37.31 4.93 2.54
CA GLN A 120 -36.75 3.58 2.39
C GLN A 120 -36.04 3.41 1.04
N ALA A 121 -36.59 3.98 -0.04
CA ALA A 121 -35.94 3.98 -1.35
C ALA A 121 -34.60 4.72 -1.31
N THR A 122 -34.55 5.91 -0.69
CA THR A 122 -33.30 6.66 -0.51
C THR A 122 -32.27 5.89 0.33
N LEU A 123 -32.68 5.26 1.44
CA LEU A 123 -31.77 4.42 2.23
C LEU A 123 -31.25 3.23 1.41
N ARG A 124 -32.11 2.58 0.61
CA ARG A 124 -31.72 1.46 -0.24
C ARG A 124 -30.72 1.88 -1.31
N GLU A 125 -30.88 3.05 -1.91
CA GLU A 125 -29.94 3.61 -2.88
C GLU A 125 -28.57 3.88 -2.25
N LEU A 126 -28.54 4.53 -1.07
CA LEU A 126 -27.30 4.78 -0.34
C LEU A 126 -26.57 3.47 0.03
N LEU A 127 -27.31 2.45 0.48
CA LEU A 127 -26.75 1.13 0.78
C LEU A 127 -26.25 0.41 -0.48
N ALA A 128 -26.95 0.54 -1.61
CA ALA A 128 -26.52 -0.04 -2.88
C ALA A 128 -25.24 0.62 -3.41
N ASP A 129 -25.09 1.93 -3.22
CA ASP A 129 -23.87 2.66 -3.56
C ASP A 129 -22.68 2.28 -2.68
N ASP A 130 -22.90 2.14 -1.37
CA ASP A 130 -21.88 1.68 -0.43
C ASP A 130 -21.41 0.25 -0.74
N PHE A 131 -22.36 -0.64 -1.05
CA PHE A 131 -22.06 -2.01 -1.47
C PHE A 131 -21.25 -2.04 -2.77
N ARG A 132 -21.63 -1.24 -3.77
CA ARG A 132 -20.89 -1.11 -5.03
C ARG A 132 -19.46 -0.63 -4.80
N ARG A 133 -19.28 0.48 -4.05
CA ARG A 133 -17.95 1.02 -3.72
C ARG A 133 -17.06 0.00 -3.00
N THR A 134 -17.61 -0.68 -2.00
CA THR A 134 -16.88 -1.71 -1.25
C THR A 134 -16.50 -2.89 -2.15
N SER A 135 -17.40 -3.30 -3.05
CA SER A 135 -17.12 -4.36 -4.03
C SER A 135 -16.02 -3.97 -5.00
N ASP A 136 -16.02 -2.72 -5.49
CA ASP A 136 -14.98 -2.20 -6.37
C ASP A 136 -13.62 -2.15 -5.65
N ASP A 137 -13.59 -1.72 -4.39
CA ASP A 137 -12.38 -1.71 -3.56
C ASP A 137 -11.81 -3.13 -3.36
N ILE A 138 -12.68 -4.13 -3.18
CA ILE A 138 -12.29 -5.54 -3.10
C ILE A 138 -11.73 -6.02 -4.44
N ALA A 139 -12.40 -5.71 -5.56
CA ALA A 139 -11.95 -6.10 -6.90
C ALA A 139 -10.57 -5.51 -7.23
N VAL A 140 -10.32 -4.26 -6.84
CA VAL A 140 -9.01 -3.61 -6.96
C VAL A 140 -7.95 -4.35 -6.14
N ARG A 141 -8.26 -4.72 -4.90
CA ARG A 141 -7.36 -5.46 -4.00
C ARG A 141 -7.00 -6.84 -4.57
N ILE A 142 -7.98 -7.56 -5.12
CA ILE A 142 -7.78 -8.86 -5.76
C ILE A 142 -6.81 -8.73 -6.93
N ARG A 143 -7.03 -7.78 -7.84
CA ARG A 143 -6.14 -7.55 -9.00
C ARG A 143 -4.70 -7.25 -8.56
N SER A 144 -4.52 -6.44 -7.52
CA SER A 144 -3.19 -6.14 -6.97
C SER A 144 -2.53 -7.38 -6.37
N GLN A 145 -3.27 -8.23 -5.68
CA GLN A 145 -2.75 -9.49 -5.14
C GLN A 145 -2.36 -10.48 -6.25
N GLU A 146 -3.14 -10.57 -7.31
CA GLU A 146 -2.84 -11.41 -8.48
C GLU A 146 -1.54 -10.95 -9.16
N GLN A 147 -1.36 -9.64 -9.37
CA GLN A 147 -0.12 -9.08 -9.92
C GLN A 147 1.10 -9.39 -9.04
N ASN A 148 0.98 -9.20 -7.73
CA ASN A 148 2.07 -9.51 -6.78
C ASN A 148 2.44 -11.00 -6.80
N LEU A 149 1.44 -11.87 -6.94
CA LEU A 149 1.62 -13.31 -6.99
C LEU A 149 2.33 -13.72 -8.28
N ASP A 150 1.97 -13.13 -9.43
CA ASP A 150 2.65 -13.38 -10.70
C ASP A 150 4.10 -12.88 -10.68
N GLN A 151 4.37 -11.74 -10.07
CA GLN A 151 5.74 -11.28 -9.85
C GLN A 151 6.53 -12.27 -8.98
N ALA A 152 5.97 -12.73 -7.86
CA ALA A 152 6.63 -13.71 -6.99
C ALA A 152 6.92 -15.03 -7.73
N ARG A 153 6.01 -15.47 -8.61
CA ARG A 153 6.23 -16.63 -9.49
C ARG A 153 7.39 -16.42 -10.46
N GLN A 154 7.51 -15.23 -11.06
CA GLN A 154 8.62 -14.90 -11.94
C GLN A 154 9.96 -14.86 -11.18
N GLU A 155 10.00 -14.24 -10.00
CA GLU A 155 11.19 -14.21 -9.15
C GLU A 155 11.61 -15.61 -8.71
N TYR A 156 10.64 -16.47 -8.36
CA TYR A 156 10.90 -17.87 -8.03
C TYR A 156 11.49 -18.61 -9.23
N LYS A 157 10.88 -18.48 -10.42
CA LYS A 157 11.39 -19.12 -11.65
C LYS A 157 12.81 -18.68 -11.97
N GLN A 158 13.11 -17.38 -11.91
CA GLN A 158 14.46 -16.86 -12.12
C GLN A 158 15.47 -17.45 -11.12
N ARG A 159 15.09 -17.61 -9.84
CA ARG A 159 15.96 -18.24 -8.83
C ARG A 159 16.22 -19.71 -9.13
N VAL A 160 15.23 -20.44 -9.63
CA VAL A 160 15.37 -21.85 -10.02
C VAL A 160 16.24 -21.97 -11.27
N ASP A 161 15.95 -21.19 -12.31
CA ASP A 161 16.68 -21.20 -13.59
C ASP A 161 18.16 -20.82 -13.40
N ASN A 162 18.48 -19.93 -12.44
CA ASN A 162 19.84 -19.50 -12.13
C ASN A 162 20.43 -20.18 -10.87
N ALA A 163 19.81 -21.25 -10.37
CA ALA A 163 20.19 -21.84 -9.09
C ALA A 163 21.66 -22.29 -9.07
N GLU A 164 22.13 -22.96 -10.11
CA GLU A 164 23.51 -23.44 -10.23
C GLU A 164 24.52 -22.28 -10.23
N GLN A 165 24.25 -21.21 -10.98
CA GLN A 165 25.11 -20.02 -10.98
C GLN A 165 25.16 -19.37 -9.59
N MET A 166 24.02 -19.18 -8.94
CA MET A 166 23.99 -18.60 -7.59
C MET A 166 24.71 -19.48 -6.56
N ILE A 167 24.61 -20.80 -6.69
CA ILE A 167 25.34 -21.76 -5.86
C ILE A 167 26.85 -21.61 -6.09
N ASN A 168 27.29 -21.55 -7.34
CA ASN A 168 28.70 -21.38 -7.69
C ASN A 168 29.26 -20.04 -7.18
N GLU A 169 28.55 -18.93 -7.36
CA GLU A 169 28.95 -17.63 -6.81
C GLU A 169 29.04 -17.63 -5.28
N ARG A 170 28.13 -18.36 -4.61
CA ARG A 170 28.16 -18.54 -3.15
C ARG A 170 29.36 -19.39 -2.74
N MET A 171 29.65 -20.47 -3.45
CA MET A 171 30.80 -21.33 -3.20
C MET A 171 32.10 -20.56 -3.37
N GLU A 172 32.27 -19.81 -4.47
CA GLU A 172 33.45 -18.99 -4.70
C GLU A 172 33.68 -17.99 -3.56
N LYS A 173 32.64 -17.26 -3.13
CA LYS A 173 32.75 -16.33 -1.98
C LYS A 173 33.18 -17.00 -0.68
N MET A 174 32.83 -18.26 -0.47
CA MET A 174 33.24 -19.03 0.73
C MET A 174 34.64 -19.60 0.60
N LEU A 175 35.08 -19.91 -0.62
CA LEU A 175 36.37 -20.53 -0.91
C LEU A 175 37.49 -19.51 -1.16
N VAL A 176 37.18 -18.23 -1.41
CA VAL A 176 38.20 -17.17 -1.46
C VAL A 176 38.90 -17.10 -0.10
N PRO A 177 40.22 -17.34 -0.03
CA PRO A 177 40.96 -17.19 1.20
C PRO A 177 40.82 -15.75 1.69
N LYS A 178 40.40 -15.55 2.95
CA LYS A 178 40.58 -14.25 3.61
C LYS A 178 42.08 -13.97 3.62
N ALA A 179 42.55 -13.15 2.69
CA ALA A 179 43.88 -12.59 2.75
C ALA A 179 43.96 -11.73 4.02
N ASN A 180 44.42 -12.34 5.12
CA ASN A 180 44.99 -11.62 6.24
C ASN A 180 46.25 -10.92 5.73
N GLY A 181 46.08 -9.72 5.19
CA GLY A 181 47.15 -8.90 4.65
C GLY A 181 47.20 -7.57 5.39
N ALA A 182 48.00 -7.52 6.45
CA ALA A 182 48.45 -6.28 7.06
C ALA A 182 49.07 -5.36 5.99
N GLY A 183 48.35 -4.33 5.58
CA GLY A 183 48.83 -3.30 4.67
C GLY A 183 48.77 -1.93 5.35
N LYS A 184 49.87 -1.53 5.99
CA LYS A 184 50.12 -0.15 6.43
C LYS A 184 49.91 0.80 5.23
N GLY A 185 48.84 1.58 5.22
CA GLY A 185 48.75 2.77 4.39
C GLY A 185 49.57 3.91 5.02
N PRO A 186 50.42 4.62 4.27
CA PRO A 186 51.21 5.73 4.81
C PRO A 186 50.30 6.92 5.10
N ARG A 187 50.21 7.32 6.38
CA ARG A 187 49.64 8.62 6.77
C ARG A 187 50.57 9.70 6.24
N LYS A 188 50.13 10.45 5.23
CA LYS A 188 50.74 11.74 4.85
C LYS A 188 50.43 12.76 5.95
N ASP A 189 51.47 13.06 6.70
CA ASP A 189 51.71 14.26 7.48
C ASP A 189 51.55 15.52 6.62
N ILE A 190 50.37 16.16 6.68
CA ILE A 190 50.17 17.51 6.16
C ILE A 190 50.53 18.49 7.27
N LYS A 191 51.74 19.04 7.15
CA LYS A 191 52.25 20.19 7.88
C LYS A 191 52.08 21.44 7.01
N GLY A 192 51.27 22.39 7.48
CA GLY A 192 51.16 23.78 6.97
C GLY A 192 50.16 24.53 7.85
N GLN A 193 50.57 25.35 8.83
CA GLN A 193 50.81 26.81 8.70
C GLN A 193 49.72 27.47 7.81
N ASN A 194 48.88 28.40 8.28
CA ASN A 194 49.27 29.66 8.94
C ASN A 194 48.05 30.46 9.50
N LYS A 195 48.31 31.19 10.60
CA LYS A 195 47.78 32.51 11.06
C LYS A 195 46.28 32.85 11.05
N GLY A 196 45.77 33.21 12.23
CA GLY A 196 44.63 34.14 12.37
C GLY A 196 44.13 34.38 13.80
N GLN A 197 44.59 35.48 14.40
CA GLN A 197 43.96 36.28 15.47
C GLN A 197 43.72 35.72 16.89
N LYS A 198 44.36 36.43 17.84
CA LYS A 198 44.11 36.43 19.28
C LYS A 198 42.92 37.34 19.63
N GLY A 199 42.13 36.89 20.60
CA GLY A 199 41.20 37.66 21.43
C GLY A 199 40.08 36.73 21.87
N GLY A 200 39.85 36.35 23.12
CA GLY A 200 40.36 36.75 24.41
C GLY A 200 39.18 36.67 25.39
N ALA A 201 38.98 35.55 26.08
CA ALA A 201 38.23 35.45 27.36
C ALA A 201 38.13 34.00 27.89
N LYS A 202 38.93 33.73 28.93
CA LYS A 202 38.54 33.22 30.27
C LYS A 202 37.74 31.90 30.42
N GLY A 203 38.34 30.96 31.17
CA GLY A 203 37.63 29.93 31.98
C GLY A 203 38.12 28.50 31.71
N GLN A 204 39.23 28.06 32.31
CA GLN A 204 39.30 27.24 33.53
C GLN A 204 38.77 25.78 33.42
N ASN A 205 39.76 24.88 33.40
CA ASN A 205 39.88 23.61 34.15
C ASN A 205 39.03 22.36 33.81
N LYS A 206 39.83 21.31 33.48
CA LYS A 206 39.96 20.00 34.15
C LYS A 206 39.17 18.80 33.62
N ASP A 207 39.95 17.74 33.41
CA ASP A 207 39.74 16.33 33.74
C ASP A 207 38.42 15.70 33.25
N GLY A 208 38.38 14.72 32.37
CA GLY A 208 39.17 13.50 32.41
C GLY A 208 38.21 12.30 32.33
N ALA A 209 38.69 11.21 31.75
CA ALA A 209 38.20 9.85 31.90
C ALA A 209 37.00 9.33 31.07
N LYS A 210 37.35 8.25 30.35
CA LYS A 210 36.69 6.95 30.28
C LYS A 210 35.36 6.83 29.53
N GLY A 211 35.48 6.12 28.41
CA GLY A 211 34.37 5.39 27.83
C GLY A 211 33.71 4.45 28.83
N GLN A 212 32.38 4.36 28.72
CA GLN A 212 31.61 3.21 29.10
C GLN A 212 30.56 2.97 28.02
N ARG A 213 30.77 1.89 27.26
CA ARG A 213 29.68 1.19 26.58
C ARG A 213 28.88 0.48 27.66
N LYS A 214 27.68 0.97 27.96
CA LYS A 214 26.58 0.19 28.55
C LYS A 214 25.52 0.14 27.46
N GLY A 215 25.15 -1.02 26.95
CA GLY A 215 24.56 -2.11 27.74
C GLY A 215 23.05 -1.98 27.53
N GLY A 216 22.50 -2.91 26.75
CA GLY A 216 21.15 -2.85 26.20
C GLY A 216 20.07 -2.61 27.27
N LYS A 217 19.09 -1.80 26.90
CA LYS A 217 17.85 -1.66 27.65
C LYS A 217 16.73 -2.16 26.72
N GLN A 218 16.25 -3.36 27.02
CA GLN A 218 14.98 -3.86 26.50
C GLN A 218 13.91 -2.82 26.81
N GLN A 219 13.29 -2.26 25.77
CA GLN A 219 12.07 -1.49 25.94
C GLN A 219 10.94 -2.48 26.22
N LYS A 220 10.50 -2.42 27.47
CA LYS A 220 9.25 -2.93 28.01
C LYS A 220 8.09 -2.52 27.08
N ALA A 221 7.32 -3.51 26.59
CA ALA A 221 6.06 -3.27 25.91
C ALA A 221 5.15 -2.46 26.84
N ALA A 222 4.70 -1.29 26.37
CA ALA A 222 3.66 -0.52 27.00
C ALA A 222 2.31 -0.93 26.39
N ASP A 223 1.36 -1.14 27.28
CA ASP A 223 -0.05 -1.45 27.17
C ASP A 223 -0.72 -1.32 25.79
N ALA A 224 -1.31 -2.43 25.35
CA ALA A 224 -2.43 -2.43 24.44
C ALA A 224 -3.69 -1.91 25.19
N PRO A 225 -4.48 -0.98 24.62
CA PRO A 225 -5.78 -0.67 25.19
C PRO A 225 -6.72 -1.88 25.01
N ALA A 226 -7.27 -2.34 26.13
CA ALA A 226 -8.25 -3.41 26.21
C ALA A 226 -9.48 -3.10 25.33
N VAL A 227 -9.80 -4.05 24.45
CA VAL A 227 -11.09 -4.10 23.77
C VAL A 227 -12.11 -4.58 24.81
N PRO A 228 -13.22 -3.88 25.07
CA PRO A 228 -14.26 -4.42 25.91
C PRO A 228 -14.86 -5.65 25.21
N ALA A 229 -14.78 -6.80 25.87
CA ALA A 229 -15.52 -7.99 25.48
C ALA A 229 -17.01 -7.64 25.52
N ALA A 230 -17.69 -7.77 24.38
CA ALA A 230 -19.14 -7.84 24.38
C ALA A 230 -19.50 -9.19 25.00
N ASP A 231 -20.10 -9.13 26.19
CA ASP A 231 -20.81 -10.23 26.80
C ASP A 231 -21.92 -10.69 25.83
N ASP A 232 -21.74 -11.89 25.30
CA ASP A 232 -22.79 -12.67 24.64
C ASP A 232 -23.50 -13.47 25.74
N GLU A 233 -24.32 -12.79 26.55
CA GLU A 233 -25.35 -13.48 27.33
C GLU A 233 -26.54 -13.75 26.40
N LEU A 234 -26.53 -14.96 25.85
CA LEU A 234 -27.72 -15.68 25.42
C LEU A 234 -28.66 -15.84 26.63
N ALA A 235 -29.81 -15.18 26.58
CA ALA A 235 -30.96 -15.52 27.40
C ALA A 235 -32.24 -15.53 26.54
N ASP A 236 -32.78 -16.76 26.42
CA ASP A 236 -34.08 -17.27 25.96
C ASP A 236 -34.65 -16.86 24.58
#